data_AF-A0A832B3L3-F1
#
_entry.id   AF-A0A832B3L3-F1
#
_cell.length_a   1.000
_cell.length_b   1.000
_cell.length_c   1.000
_cell.angle_alpha   90.00
_cell.angle_beta   90.00
_cell.angle_gamma   90.00
#
_symmetry.space_group_name_H-M   'P 1'
#
loop_
_entity.id
_entity.type
_entity.pdbx_description
1 polymer ?
#
loop_
_entity_poly.entity_id
_entity_poly.type
_entity_poly.pdbx_seq_one_letter_code
_entity_poly.pdbx_strand_id
1 'polypeptide(L)' 'MADAITVSAPISGTDRTLSFETGKLAGQADGAVVARIGDTMVLVTATAARRVREGQDFFPLTVD' A
#
# COMPACT_ATOMS: atom_id res chain seq x y z
N MET A 1 -16.29 8.11 -8.21
CA MET A 1 -15.19 7.23 -7.74
C MET A 1 -13.92 7.88 -8.28
N ALA A 2 -12.92 8.16 -7.43
CA ALA A 2 -11.72 8.86 -7.89
C ALA A 2 -10.94 8.01 -8.89
N ASP A 3 -10.35 8.65 -9.90
CA ASP A 3 -9.48 7.96 -10.86
C ASP A 3 -8.21 7.47 -10.16
N ALA A 4 -7.75 6.28 -10.55
CA ALA A 4 -6.58 5.68 -9.95
C ALA A 4 -5.30 6.34 -10.46
N ILE A 5 -4.36 6.62 -9.57
CA ILE A 5 -3.01 7.06 -9.93
C ILE A 5 -2.15 5.82 -10.05
N THR A 6 -1.49 5.64 -11.21
CA THR A 6 -0.66 4.48 -11.49
C THR A 6 0.75 4.89 -11.89
N VAL A 7 1.74 4.20 -11.33
CA VAL A 7 3.15 4.27 -11.76
C VAL A 7 3.66 2.87 -12.07
N SER A 8 4.59 2.75 -13.02
CA SER A 8 5.15 1.45 -13.42
C SER A 8 6.61 1.60 -13.83
N ALA A 9 7.42 0.62 -13.46
CA ALA A 9 8.85 0.59 -13.79
C ALA A 9 9.33 -0.86 -14.03
N PRO A 10 10.31 -1.06 -14.93
CA PRO A 10 10.95 -2.35 -15.10
C PRO A 10 11.78 -2.73 -13.88
N ILE A 11 11.81 -4.01 -13.53
CA ILE A 11 12.65 -4.54 -12.46
C ILE A 11 14.00 -4.93 -13.08
N SER A 12 15.06 -4.23 -12.68
CA SER A 12 16.43 -4.47 -13.19
C SER A 12 16.84 -5.95 -13.08
N GLY A 13 17.41 -6.49 -14.15
CA GLY A 13 17.83 -7.89 -14.22
C GLY A 13 16.70 -8.89 -14.51
N THR A 14 15.49 -8.43 -14.84
CA THR A 14 14.37 -9.28 -15.26
C THR A 14 13.57 -8.63 -16.39
N ASP A 15 12.80 -9.42 -17.13
CA ASP A 15 11.84 -8.91 -18.14
C ASP A 15 10.48 -8.52 -17.53
N ARG A 16 10.43 -8.31 -16.20
CA ARG A 16 9.19 -8.04 -15.47
C ARG A 16 9.03 -6.56 -15.16
N THR A 17 7.80 -6.08 -15.31
CA THR A 17 7.39 -4.73 -14.90
C THR A 17 6.62 -4.80 -13.59
N LEU A 18 6.97 -3.93 -12.65
CA LEU A 18 6.26 -3.72 -11.40
C LEU A 18 5.39 -2.47 -11.54
N SER A 19 4.11 -2.58 -11.20
CA SER A 19 3.18 -1.44 -11.18
C SER A 19 2.58 -1.24 -9.79
N PHE A 20 2.34 0.03 -9.44
CA PHE A 20 1.66 0.44 -8.23
C PHE A 20 0.47 1.34 -8.59
N GLU A 21 -0.70 1.03 -8.06
CA GLU A 21 -1.94 1.79 -8.23
C GLU A 21 -2.49 2.25 -6.87
N THR A 22 -2.93 3.51 -6.75
CA THR A 22 -3.58 4.06 -5.54
C THR A 22 -4.78 4.93 -5.89
N GLY A 23 -5.64 5.22 -4.90
CA GLY A 23 -6.78 6.15 -5.04
C GLY A 23 -8.12 5.51 -5.42
N LYS A 24 -8.12 4.26 -5.90
CA LYS A 24 -9.34 3.55 -6.32
C LYS A 24 -9.97 2.68 -5.23
N LEU A 25 -9.15 1.98 -4.46
CA LEU A 25 -9.56 1.02 -3.45
C LEU A 25 -9.22 1.50 -2.04
N ALA A 26 -10.00 1.03 -1.05
CA ALA A 26 -9.74 1.24 0.38
C ALA A 26 -9.50 2.70 0.81
N GLY A 27 -10.27 3.65 0.26
CA GLY A 27 -10.12 5.10 0.55
C GLY A 27 -10.41 5.54 2.00
N GLN A 28 -10.74 4.62 2.89
CA GLN A 28 -10.84 4.88 4.33
C GLN A 28 -9.53 4.60 5.08
N ALA A 29 -8.60 3.83 4.48
CA ALA A 29 -7.27 3.64 5.03
C ALA A 29 -6.44 4.92 4.87
N ASP A 30 -5.43 5.11 5.73
CA ASP A 30 -4.52 6.26 5.60
C ASP A 30 -3.63 6.15 4.35
N GLY A 31 -3.32 4.91 3.93
CA GLY A 31 -2.71 4.61 2.64
C GLY A 31 -3.16 3.25 2.11
N ALA A 32 -3.37 3.16 0.80
CA ALA A 32 -3.73 1.92 0.11
C ALA A 32 -3.07 1.86 -1.28
N VAL A 33 -2.40 0.74 -1.57
CA VAL A 33 -1.72 0.51 -2.86
C VAL A 33 -1.98 -0.91 -3.34
N VAL A 34 -2.35 -1.04 -4.60
CA VAL A 34 -2.33 -2.32 -5.32
C VAL A 34 -0.99 -2.44 -6.02
N ALA A 35 -0.18 -3.39 -5.59
CA ALA A 35 1.07 -3.76 -6.27
C ALA A 35 0.80 -4.95 -7.21
N ARG A 36 1.39 -4.92 -8.41
CA ARG A 36 1.27 -6.00 -9.39
C ARG A 36 2.58 -6.27 -10.10
N ILE A 37 2.91 -7.55 -10.26
CA ILE A 37 3.98 -8.04 -11.14
C ILE A 37 3.40 -9.18 -11.99
N GLY A 38 3.31 -8.98 -13.30
CA GLY A 38 2.61 -9.91 -14.18
C GLY A 38 1.16 -10.12 -13.72
N ASP A 39 0.77 -11.38 -13.52
CA ASP A 39 -0.57 -11.74 -13.06
C ASP A 39 -0.73 -11.75 -11.52
N THR A 40 0.37 -11.59 -10.79
CA THR A 40 0.33 -11.59 -9.32
C THR A 40 0.03 -10.20 -8.79
N MET A 41 -0.96 -10.10 -7.90
CA MET A 41 -1.42 -8.86 -7.31
C MET A 41 -1.55 -8.95 -5.80
N VAL A 42 -1.21 -7.86 -5.10
CA VAL A 42 -1.44 -7.71 -3.67
C VAL A 42 -1.99 -6.32 -3.39
N LEU A 43 -3.06 -6.24 -2.60
CA LEU A 43 -3.55 -5.00 -2.01
C LEU A 43 -2.89 -4.82 -0.64
N VAL A 44 -2.16 -3.73 -0.46
CA VAL A 44 -1.53 -3.37 0.80
C VAL A 44 -2.19 -2.11 1.35
N THR A 45 -2.61 -2.15 2.60
CA THR A 45 -3.21 -1.01 3.31
C THR A 45 -2.41 -0.71 4.58
N ALA A 46 -2.23 0.58 4.88
CA ALA A 46 -1.63 1.03 6.12
C ALA A 46 -2.59 2.00 6.83
N THR A 47 -2.77 1.77 8.13
CA THR A 47 -3.58 2.63 9.00
C THR A 47 -2.81 2.96 10.27
N ALA A 48 -2.86 4.21 10.69
CA ALA A 48 -2.16 4.69 11.88
C ALA A 48 -3.12 5.49 12.77
N ALA A 49 -3.04 5.25 14.08
CA ALA A 49 -3.76 6.06 15.04
C ALA A 49 -3.25 7.51 14.98
N ARG A 50 -4.17 8.48 14.96
CA ARG A 50 -3.84 9.92 14.96
C ARG A 50 -3.28 10.42 16.29
N ARG A 51 -3.39 9.62 17.35
CA ARG A 51 -2.93 9.92 18.71
C ARG A 51 -2.36 8.67 19.36
N VAL A 52 -1.35 8.86 20.20
CA VAL A 52 -0.76 7.82 21.05
C VAL A 52 -1.76 7.45 22.16
N ARG A 53 -1.81 6.19 22.57
CA ARG A 53 -2.65 5.74 23.68
C ARG A 53 -1.99 6.10 25.02
N GLU A 54 -2.77 6.46 26.03
CA GLU A 54 -2.23 6.71 27.37
C GLU A 54 -1.54 5.46 27.93
N GLY A 55 -0.38 5.65 28.58
CA GLY A 55 0.41 4.54 29.13
C GLY A 55 1.15 3.69 28.11
N GLN A 56 1.17 4.08 26.82
CA GLN A 56 1.93 3.40 25.78
C GLN A 56 3.45 3.60 25.99
N ASP A 57 4.17 2.49 26.18
CA ASP A 57 5.61 2.43 26.44
C ASP A 57 6.43 1.80 25.29
N PHE A 58 5.77 1.25 24.27
CA PHE A 58 6.39 0.72 23.05
C PHE A 58 5.59 1.09 21.79
N PHE A 59 6.22 0.93 20.61
CA PHE A 59 5.57 1.19 19.32
C PHE A 59 4.76 -0.03 18.84
N PRO A 60 3.41 0.05 18.77
CA PRO A 60 2.55 -1.09 18.48
C PRO A 60 2.37 -1.27 16.96
N LEU A 61 3.36 -1.90 16.31
CA LEU A 61 3.27 -2.25 14.89
C LEU A 61 2.83 -3.70 14.72
N THR A 62 1.91 -3.94 13.79
CA THR A 62 1.46 -5.28 13.38
C THR A 62 1.39 -5.33 11.86
N VAL A 63 1.71 -6.49 11.30
CA VAL A 63 1.62 -6.81 9.86
C VAL A 63 0.94 -8.16 9.74
N ASP A 64 -0.12 -8.22 8.93
CA ASP A 64 -0.86 -9.44 8.58
C ASP A 64 -0.52 -9.88 7.14
#